data_AF-A0A7C7V6E5-F1
#
_entry.id   AF-A0A7C7V6E5-F1
#
_cell.length_a   1.000
_cell.length_b   1.000
_cell.length_c   1.000
_cell.angle_alpha   90.00
_cell.angle_beta   90.00
_cell.angle_gamma   90.00
#
_symmetry.space_group_name_H-M   'P 1'
#
loop_
_entity.id
_entity.type
_entity.pdbx_description
1 polymer ?
#
loop_
_entity_poly.entity_id
_entity_poly.type
_entity_poly.pdbx_seq_one_letter_code
_entity_poly.pdbx_strand_id
1 'polypeptide(L)' 'METIRASIYDFPKYYDLLFGSDCQAEYHFIRGCFERHAGGPVRRVFEPACGTGRLLVRFARAGYEVAGLP' A
#
# COMPACT_ATOMS: atom_id res chain seq x y z
N MET A 1 -0.90 16.08 -31.28
CA MET A 1 -0.91 15.82 -29.82
C MET A 1 0.51 15.49 -29.43
N GLU A 2 1.08 16.20 -28.47
CA GLU A 2 2.46 15.97 -28.03
C GLU A 2 2.50 14.72 -27.15
N THR A 3 3.43 13.80 -27.44
CA THR A 3 3.59 12.56 -26.67
C THR A 3 4.66 12.78 -25.61
N ILE A 4 4.26 12.66 -24.34
CA ILE A 4 5.17 12.79 -23.20
C ILE A 4 5.70 11.40 -22.82
N ARG A 5 7.02 11.26 -22.69
CA ARG A 5 7.66 10.11 -22.04
C ARG A 5 8.04 10.50 -20.63
N ALA A 6 7.37 9.92 -19.64
CA ALA A 6 7.63 10.17 -18.23
C ALA A 6 7.37 8.92 -17.40
N SER A 7 7.81 8.92 -16.14
CA SER A 7 7.59 7.82 -15.21
C SER A 7 6.16 7.87 -14.68
N ILE A 8 5.56 6.70 -14.47
CA ILE A 8 4.25 6.60 -13.80
C ILE A 8 4.31 7.12 -12.35
N TYR A 9 5.50 7.15 -11.74
CA TYR A 9 5.70 7.70 -10.40
C TYR A 9 5.62 9.23 -10.35
N ASP A 10 5.80 9.90 -11.49
CA ASP A 10 5.63 11.36 -11.59
C ASP A 10 4.14 11.74 -11.61
N PHE A 11 3.24 10.78 -11.82
CA PHE A 11 1.81 10.99 -11.94
C PHE A 11 0.99 10.00 -11.08
N PRO A 12 0.89 10.24 -9.77
CA PRO A 12 0.21 9.35 -8.82
C PRO A 12 -1.22 8.95 -9.23
N LYS A 13 -1.96 9.84 -9.91
CA LYS A 13 -3.31 9.54 -10.42
C LYS A 13 -3.33 8.40 -11.44
N TYR A 14 -2.35 8.33 -12.34
CA TYR A 14 -2.26 7.25 -13.32
C TYR A 14 -1.74 5.97 -12.68
N TYR A 15 -0.86 6.08 -11.69
CA TYR A 15 -0.43 4.93 -10.89
C TYR A 15 -1.63 4.26 -10.20
N ASP A 16 -2.47 5.04 -9.51
CA ASP A 16 -3.67 4.51 -8.86
C ASP A 16 -4.70 3.96 -9.85
N LEU A 17 -4.80 4.54 -11.05
CA LEU A 17 -5.67 3.98 -12.10
C LEU A 17 -5.21 2.58 -12.53
N LEU A 18 -3.90 2.36 -12.63
CA LEU A 18 -3.32 1.07 -13.04
C LEU A 18 -3.29 0.04 -11.91
N PHE A 19 -3.01 0.47 -10.67
CA PHE A 19 -2.71 -0.42 -9.55
C PHE A 19 -3.69 -0.32 -8.36
N GLY A 20 -4.70 0.55 -8.43
CA GLY A 20 -5.62 0.81 -7.32
C GLY A 20 -6.76 -0.21 -7.17
N SER A 21 -6.97 -1.10 -8.15
CA SER A 21 -8.15 -1.96 -8.23
C SER A 21 -8.08 -3.24 -7.39
N ASP A 22 -6.90 -3.73 -6.99
CA ASP A 22 -6.79 -4.94 -6.16
C ASP A 22 -5.75 -4.84 -5.04
N CYS A 23 -6.10 -4.07 -4.02
CA CYS A 23 -5.37 -4.02 -2.74
C CYS A 23 -5.80 -5.17 -1.79
N GLN A 24 -6.82 -5.96 -2.14
CA GLN A 24 -7.38 -6.97 -1.24
C GLN A 24 -6.46 -8.19 -1.13
N ALA A 25 -5.96 -8.71 -2.25
CA ALA A 25 -5.03 -9.83 -2.25
C ALA A 25 -3.74 -9.49 -1.48
N GLU A 26 -3.17 -8.29 -1.72
CA GLU A 26 -1.98 -7.78 -1.03
C GLU A 26 -2.20 -7.68 0.50
N TYR A 27 -3.34 -7.12 0.91
CA TYR A 27 -3.72 -7.01 2.32
C TYR A 27 -3.79 -8.39 3.01
N HIS A 28 -4.43 -9.37 2.37
CA HIS A 28 -4.52 -10.72 2.92
C HIS A 28 -3.17 -11.42 2.97
N PHE A 29 -2.34 -11.25 1.93
CA PHE A 29 -0.99 -11.77 1.90
C PHE A 29 -0.17 -11.27 3.09
N ILE A 30 -0.14 -9.95 3.31
CA ILE A 30 0.63 -9.35 4.40
C ILE A 30 0.08 -9.79 5.78
N ARG A 31 -1.25 -9.90 5.95
CA ARG A 31 -1.80 -10.45 7.20
C ARG A 31 -1.40 -11.91 7.44
N GLY A 32 -1.35 -12.72 6.40
CA GLY A 32 -0.83 -14.09 6.48
C GLY A 32 0.67 -14.13 6.80
N CYS A 33 1.44 -13.08 6.49
CA CYS A 33 2.82 -12.93 6.95
C CYS A 33 2.88 -12.53 8.43
N PHE A 34 1.98 -11.66 8.92
CA PHE A 34 1.90 -11.34 10.34
C PHE A 34 1.67 -12.59 11.18
N GLU A 35 0.73 -13.45 10.78
CA GLU A 35 0.42 -14.69 11.50
C GLU A 35 1.59 -15.68 11.55
N ARG A 36 2.39 -15.75 10.48
CA ARG A 36 3.52 -16.70 10.39
C ARG A 36 4.81 -16.18 11.01
N HIS A 37 5.04 -14.88 10.98
CA HIS A 37 6.37 -14.31 11.23
C HIS A 37 6.41 -13.33 12.40
N ALA A 38 5.27 -12.78 12.83
CA ALA A 38 5.24 -11.94 14.02
C ALA A 38 5.23 -12.82 15.28
N GLY A 39 5.99 -12.43 16.30
CA GLY A 39 5.98 -13.09 17.62
C GLY A 39 4.72 -12.84 18.45
N GLY A 40 3.67 -12.25 17.86
CA GLY A 40 2.43 -11.88 18.54
C GLY A 40 1.52 -11.00 17.67
N PRO A 41 0.39 -10.53 18.23
CA PRO A 41 -0.58 -9.73 17.49
C PRO A 41 0.03 -8.42 16.96
N VAL A 42 -0.03 -8.22 15.65
CA VAL A 42 0.40 -6.97 15.00
C VAL A 42 -0.69 -5.92 15.16
N ARG A 43 -0.31 -4.76 15.70
CA ARG A 43 -1.21 -3.58 15.88
C ARG A 43 -0.74 -2.34 15.13
N ARG A 44 0.56 -2.29 14.80
CA ARG A 44 1.20 -1.16 14.12
C ARG A 44 1.85 -1.63 12.83
N VAL A 45 1.65 -0.89 11.74
CA VAL A 45 2.21 -1.19 10.42
C VAL A 45 2.95 0.03 9.89
N PHE A 46 4.21 -0.17 9.49
CA PHE A 46 5.00 0.84 8.81
C PHE A 46 5.29 0.39 7.38
N GLU A 47 4.87 1.18 6.38
CA GLU A 47 5.14 0.92 4.96
C GLU A 47 6.15 1.95 4.42
N PRO A 48 7.41 1.56 4.17
CA PRO A 48 8.35 2.41 3.44
C PRO A 48 8.01 2.44 1.95
N ALA A 49 8.33 3.55 1.26
CA ALA A 49 8.00 3.78 -0.14
C ALA A 49 6.49 3.59 -0.42
N CYS A 50 5.65 4.11 0.47
CA CYS A 50 4.21 3.82 0.48
C CYS A 50 3.44 4.45 -0.69
N GLY A 51 4.07 5.31 -1.49
CA GLY A 51 3.46 5.97 -2.64
C GLY A 51 2.15 6.67 -2.27
N THR A 52 1.06 6.31 -2.95
CA THR A 52 -0.29 6.84 -2.71
C THR A 52 -0.95 6.32 -1.44
N GLY A 53 -0.30 5.40 -0.71
CA GLY A 53 -0.78 4.84 0.54
C GLY A 53 -1.91 3.83 0.37
N ARG A 54 -2.06 3.21 -0.82
CA ARG A 54 -3.17 2.28 -1.12
C ARG A 54 -3.33 1.17 -0.06
N LEU A 55 -2.21 0.66 0.45
CA LEU A 55 -2.16 -0.38 1.48
C LEU A 55 -2.33 0.21 2.88
N LEU A 56 -1.60 1.29 3.22
CA LEU A 56 -1.78 2.00 4.50
C LEU A 56 -3.23 2.37 4.78
N VAL A 57 -3.97 2.91 3.79
CA VAL A 57 -5.38 3.28 3.94
C VAL A 57 -6.24 2.04 4.23
N ARG A 58 -5.94 0.91 3.58
CA ARG A 58 -6.63 -0.37 3.81
C ARG A 58 -6.38 -0.88 5.24
N PHE A 59 -5.14 -0.86 5.70
CA PHE A 59 -4.76 -1.26 7.06
C PHE A 59 -5.34 -0.32 8.13
N ALA A 60 -5.31 0.99 7.92
CA ALA A 60 -5.92 1.96 8.83
C ALA A 60 -7.42 1.70 9.02
N ARG A 61 -8.14 1.46 7.91
CA ARG A 61 -9.57 1.11 7.95
C ARG A 61 -9.87 -0.21 8.66
N ALA A 62 -8.90 -1.12 8.69
CA ALA A 62 -8.99 -2.38 9.43
C ALA A 62 -8.61 -2.24 10.92
N GLY A 63 -8.31 -1.03 11.41
CA GLY A 63 -8.03 -0.74 12.82
C GLY A 63 -6.56 -0.80 13.22
N TYR A 64 -5.64 -0.92 12.26
CA TYR A 64 -4.21 -0.83 12.54
C TYR A 64 -3.80 0.63 12.72
N GLU A 65 -2.86 0.89 13.62
CA GLU A 65 -2.12 2.15 13.65
C GLU A 65 -1.06 2.10 12.54
N VAL A 66 -1.08 3.08 11.64
CA VAL A 66 -0.25 3.03 10.43
C VAL A 66 0.65 4.24 10.31
N ALA A 67 1.85 4.04 9.77
CA ALA A 67 2.77 5.10 9.39
C ALA A 67 3.42 4.76 8.04
N GLY A 68 3.80 5.78 7.28
CA GLY A 68 4.44 5.60 5.99
C GLY A 68 5.47 6.67 5.72
N LEU A 69 6.39 6.35 4.81
CA LEU A 69 7.32 7.31 4.23
C LEU A 69 7.24 7.17 2.70
N PRO A 70 6.87 8.23 1.96
CA PRO A 70 6.76 8.19 0.50
C PRO A 70 8.10 7.91 -0.18
#